data_AF-A0A6M1ZLB2-F1
#
_entry.id   AF-A0A6M1ZLB2-F1
#
_cell.length_a   1.000
_cell.length_b   1.000
_cell.length_c   1.000
_cell.angle_alpha   90.00
_cell.angle_beta   90.00
_cell.angle_gamma   90.00
#
_symmetry.space_group_name_H-M   'P 1'
#
loop_
_entity.id
_entity.type
_entity.pdbx_description
1 polymer ?
#
loop_
_entity_poly.entity_id
_entity_poly.type
_entity_poly.pdbx_seq_one_letter_code
_entity_poly.pdbx_strand_id
1 'polypeptide(L)'
;MFQIYYKSIRDEMFQKIDDFRPGALINISDANMDDIKKISEIANIEIDDILDTLDKYEIPRIEHVNNSIILYARNSSDLEKGMHTTTVAIILTDTYIIVICPQKSKIIEGIIETKSKLATTQKSKLLLYILLKITQDFTTKI
;
A
#
# COMPACT_ATOMS: atom_id res chain seq x y z
N MET A 1 -8.99 -4.01 7.04
CA MET A 1 -9.59 -4.64 5.85
C MET A 1 -8.50 -4.97 4.84
N PHE A 2 -8.29 -6.28 4.67
CA PHE A 2 -7.32 -6.88 3.76
C PHE A 2 -7.98 -7.16 2.40
N GLN A 3 -7.39 -6.71 1.30
CA GLN A 3 -7.92 -6.89 -0.05
C GLN A 3 -6.79 -7.15 -1.05
N ILE A 4 -7.05 -7.99 -2.04
CA ILE A 4 -6.09 -8.34 -3.09
C ILE A 4 -6.66 -7.92 -4.44
N TYR A 5 -5.84 -7.27 -5.24
CA TYR A 5 -6.19 -6.80 -6.57
C TYR A 5 -5.17 -7.27 -7.60
N TYR A 6 -5.66 -7.58 -8.79
CA TYR A 6 -4.82 -7.87 -9.94
C TYR A 6 -5.28 -7.08 -11.14
N LYS A 7 -4.31 -6.60 -11.92
CA LYS A 7 -4.56 -5.95 -13.20
C LYS A 7 -3.38 -6.16 -14.12
N SER A 8 -3.59 -6.85 -15.23
CA SER A 8 -2.62 -6.94 -16.31
C SER A 8 -2.70 -5.72 -17.23
N ILE A 9 -1.74 -5.59 -18.15
CA ILE A 9 -1.74 -4.51 -19.14
C ILE A 9 -2.92 -4.58 -20.13
N ARG A 10 -3.60 -5.74 -20.20
CA ARG A 10 -4.75 -5.97 -21.08
C ARG A 10 -6.08 -5.66 -20.40
N ASP A 11 -6.08 -5.58 -19.07
CA ASP A 11 -7.30 -5.33 -18.31
C ASP A 11 -7.60 -3.84 -18.26
N GLU A 12 -8.86 -3.48 -18.43
CA GLU A 12 -9.28 -2.07 -18.34
C GLU A 12 -9.31 -1.55 -16.89
N MET A 13 -9.71 -2.42 -15.96
CA MET A 13 -9.93 -2.12 -14.55
C MET A 13 -9.19 -3.09 -13.64
N PHE A 14 -8.94 -2.67 -12.40
CA PHE A 14 -8.42 -3.57 -11.38
C PHE A 14 -9.52 -4.56 -10.98
N GLN A 15 -9.14 -5.83 -10.84
CA GLN A 15 -10.04 -6.89 -10.44
C GLN A 15 -9.67 -7.30 -9.02
N LYS A 16 -10.68 -7.33 -8.13
CA LYS A 16 -10.51 -7.95 -6.82
C LYS A 16 -10.41 -9.47 -7.00
N ILE A 17 -9.46 -10.09 -6.33
CA ILE A 17 -9.26 -11.54 -6.34
C ILE A 17 -9.22 -12.07 -4.90
N ASP A 18 -9.55 -13.34 -4.72
CA ASP A 18 -9.61 -13.98 -3.38
C ASP A 18 -8.28 -14.63 -2.99
N ASP A 19 -7.51 -15.09 -3.98
CA ASP A 19 -6.24 -15.81 -3.78
C ASP A 19 -5.02 -14.94 -4.08
N PHE A 20 -3.91 -15.26 -3.41
CA PHE A 20 -2.62 -14.64 -3.70
C PHE A 20 -2.14 -15.01 -5.09
N ARG A 21 -1.84 -13.99 -5.89
CA ARG A 21 -1.36 -14.14 -7.26
C ARG A 21 -0.07 -13.34 -7.48
N PRO A 22 0.98 -13.92 -8.09
CA PRO A 22 2.16 -13.16 -8.47
C PRO A 22 1.84 -11.91 -9.28
N GLY A 23 2.43 -10.79 -8.88
CA GLY A 23 2.17 -9.47 -9.46
C GLY A 23 0.88 -8.81 -8.98
N ALA A 24 0.23 -9.31 -7.92
CA ALA A 24 -0.92 -8.65 -7.31
C ALA A 24 -0.51 -7.45 -6.43
N LEU A 25 -1.46 -6.52 -6.30
CA LEU A 25 -1.47 -5.47 -5.28
C LEU A 25 -2.24 -5.98 -4.07
N ILE A 26 -1.61 -5.93 -2.90
CA ILE A 26 -2.26 -6.24 -1.63
C ILE A 26 -2.46 -4.91 -0.89
N ASN A 27 -3.70 -4.61 -0.52
CA ASN A 27 -4.06 -3.40 0.20
C ASN A 27 -4.64 -3.77 1.57
N ILE A 28 -4.07 -3.20 2.62
CA ILE A 28 -4.52 -3.38 4.00
C ILE A 28 -4.81 -1.99 4.56
N SER A 29 -6.10 -1.71 4.73
CA SER A 29 -6.60 -0.44 5.29
C SER A 29 -7.14 -0.71 6.68
N ASP A 30 -6.74 0.00 7.73
CA ASP A 30 -7.06 -0.38 9.13
C ASP A 30 -6.39 -1.72 9.50
N ALA A 31 -5.06 -1.76 9.34
CA ALA A 31 -4.22 -2.92 9.57
C ALA A 31 -4.12 -3.29 11.07
N ASN A 32 -3.97 -4.58 11.34
CA ASN A 32 -3.76 -5.13 12.67
C ASN A 32 -2.67 -6.21 12.67
N MET A 33 -2.37 -6.75 13.84
CA MET A 33 -1.28 -7.73 14.01
C MET A 33 -1.48 -9.02 13.20
N ASP A 34 -2.72 -9.47 12.99
CA ASP A 34 -2.98 -10.69 12.20
C ASP A 34 -2.73 -10.45 10.71
N ASP A 35 -2.98 -9.22 10.23
CA ASP A 35 -2.57 -8.81 8.88
C ASP A 35 -1.04 -8.86 8.74
N ILE A 36 -0.29 -8.38 9.73
CA ILE A 36 1.19 -8.38 9.72
C ILE A 36 1.74 -9.80 9.70
N LYS A 37 1.20 -10.72 10.50
CA LYS A 37 1.59 -12.15 10.45
C LYS A 37 1.38 -12.73 9.06
N LYS A 38 0.22 -12.46 8.44
CA LYS A 38 -0.08 -12.92 7.08
C LYS A 38 0.89 -12.35 6.05
N ILE A 39 1.24 -11.06 6.16
CA ILE A 39 2.24 -10.43 5.27
C ILE A 39 3.63 -10.99 5.50
N SER A 40 4.04 -11.23 6.74
CA SER A 40 5.33 -11.84 7.07
C SER A 40 5.52 -13.17 6.34
N GLU A 41 4.50 -14.05 6.40
CA GLU A 41 4.52 -15.34 5.70
C GLU A 41 4.61 -15.21 4.18
N ILE A 42 3.79 -14.37 3.56
CA ILE A 42 3.71 -14.28 2.09
C ILE A 42 4.84 -13.44 1.46
N ALA A 43 5.39 -12.49 2.21
CA ALA A 43 6.48 -11.63 1.77
C ALA A 43 7.86 -12.20 2.13
N ASN A 44 7.91 -13.24 2.99
CA ASN A 44 9.14 -13.78 3.56
C ASN A 44 10.00 -12.68 4.21
N ILE A 45 9.35 -11.93 5.11
CA ILE A 45 9.94 -10.84 5.91
C ILE A 45 9.60 -11.12 7.37
N GLU A 46 10.54 -10.93 8.29
CA GLU A 46 10.29 -11.15 9.72
C GLU A 46 9.25 -10.15 10.23
N ILE A 47 8.42 -10.57 11.20
CA ILE A 47 7.38 -9.71 11.77
C ILE A 47 7.98 -8.40 12.31
N ASP A 48 9.13 -8.48 12.98
CA ASP A 48 9.80 -7.33 13.60
C ASP A 48 10.23 -6.28 12.56
N ASP A 49 10.53 -6.68 11.32
CA ASP A 49 10.93 -5.77 10.24
C ASP A 49 9.76 -4.93 9.69
N ILE A 50 8.52 -5.40 9.91
CA ILE A 50 7.29 -4.74 9.38
C ILE A 50 6.32 -4.34 10.50
N LEU A 51 6.71 -4.50 11.76
CA LEU A 51 5.85 -4.17 12.90
C LEU A 51 5.53 -2.67 12.97
N ASP A 52 6.51 -1.84 12.63
CA ASP A 52 6.40 -0.37 12.57
C ASP A 52 5.33 0.11 11.57
N THR A 53 4.92 -0.74 10.62
CA THR A 53 3.80 -0.41 9.71
C THR A 53 2.46 -0.23 10.44
N LEU A 54 2.36 -0.69 11.70
CA LEU A 54 1.21 -0.47 12.57
C LEU A 54 1.28 0.85 13.36
N ASP A 55 2.42 1.55 13.40
CA ASP A 55 2.51 2.86 14.03
C ASP A 55 1.91 3.94 13.11
N LYS A 56 0.89 4.63 13.61
CA LYS A 56 0.20 5.74 12.95
C LYS A 56 1.07 6.98 12.79
N TYR A 57 2.11 7.12 13.62
CA TYR A 57 3.00 8.28 13.67
C TYR A 57 4.41 7.97 13.14
N GLU A 58 4.56 6.83 12.45
CA GLU A 58 5.83 6.41 11.89
C GLU A 58 6.44 7.46 10.96
N ILE A 59 7.77 7.57 11.00
CA ILE A 59 8.53 8.57 10.25
C ILE A 59 8.84 8.07 8.83
N PRO A 60 8.80 8.96 7.81
CA PRO A 60 9.16 8.58 6.46
C PRO A 60 10.61 8.12 6.33
N ARG A 61 10.81 6.95 5.73
CA ARG A 61 12.13 6.38 5.45
C ARG A 61 12.01 5.26 4.41
N ILE A 62 13.16 4.82 3.92
CA ILE A 62 13.28 3.66 3.05
C ILE A 62 14.19 2.66 3.74
N GLU A 63 13.75 1.41 3.78
CA GLU A 63 14.51 0.29 4.31
C GLU A 63 14.65 -0.80 3.26
N HIS A 64 15.77 -1.51 3.33
CA HIS A 64 16.05 -2.69 2.52
C HIS A 64 16.09 -3.90 3.46
N VAL A 65 15.15 -4.81 3.27
CA VAL A 65 15.04 -6.03 4.08
C VAL A 65 15.01 -7.22 3.12
N ASN A 66 16.06 -8.04 3.17
CA ASN A 66 16.30 -9.11 2.19
C ASN A 66 16.30 -8.55 0.75
N ASN A 67 15.46 -9.10 -0.14
CA ASN A 67 15.22 -8.61 -1.50
C ASN A 67 14.07 -7.59 -1.60
N SER A 68 13.49 -7.19 -0.47
CA SER A 68 12.35 -6.30 -0.41
C SER A 68 12.76 -4.87 -0.06
N ILE A 69 11.99 -3.90 -0.57
CA ILE A 69 12.09 -2.49 -0.20
C ILE A 69 10.85 -2.13 0.59
N ILE A 70 11.03 -1.53 1.76
CA ILE A 70 9.94 -0.99 2.57
C ILE A 70 10.04 0.53 2.53
N LEU A 71 8.99 1.18 2.07
CA LEU A 71 8.88 2.64 2.04
C LEU A 71 7.82 3.08 3.04
N TYR A 72 8.23 3.86 4.02
CA TYR A 72 7.33 4.56 4.93
C TYR A 72 7.09 5.97 4.39
N ALA A 73 5.82 6.35 4.24
CA ALA A 73 5.39 7.68 3.82
C ALA A 73 4.26 8.18 4.72
N ARG A 74 3.92 9.47 4.60
CA ARG A 74 2.75 10.06 5.24
C ARG A 74 1.68 10.33 4.19
N ASN A 75 0.42 10.09 4.52
CA ASN A 75 -0.73 10.58 3.76
C ASN A 75 -1.63 11.46 4.62
N SER A 76 -2.42 12.34 4.00
CA SER A 76 -3.45 13.08 4.74
C SER A 76 -4.47 12.11 5.35
N SER A 77 -4.97 12.44 6.54
CA SER A 77 -5.96 11.65 7.26
C SER A 77 -7.16 12.52 7.61
N ASP A 78 -8.34 12.10 7.16
CA ASP A 78 -9.62 12.77 7.44
C ASP A 78 -10.37 12.17 8.65
N LEU A 79 -9.76 11.19 9.33
CA LEU A 79 -10.42 10.47 10.44
C LEU A 79 -10.40 11.26 11.76
N GLU A 80 -9.39 12.10 11.95
CA GLU A 80 -9.22 12.90 13.15
C GLU A 80 -9.60 14.35 12.87
N LYS A 81 -10.23 15.03 13.85
CA LYS A 81 -10.54 16.46 13.70
C LYS A 81 -9.24 17.26 13.59
N GLY A 82 -9.07 17.95 12.48
CA GLY A 82 -7.90 18.79 12.19
C GLY A 82 -7.11 18.28 10.99
N MET A 83 -5.98 18.93 10.72
CA MET A 83 -5.04 18.49 9.67
C MET A 83 -4.09 17.46 10.27
N HIS A 84 -4.38 16.18 10.05
CA HIS A 84 -3.55 15.08 10.51
C HIS A 84 -2.98 14.30 9.34
N THR A 85 -1.88 13.62 9.60
CA THR A 85 -1.32 12.64 8.67
C THR A 85 -1.32 11.27 9.33
N THR A 86 -1.29 10.22 8.51
CA THR A 86 -1.13 8.85 8.97
C THR A 86 -0.07 8.14 8.13
N THR A 87 0.48 7.07 8.67
CA THR A 87 1.48 6.23 7.98
C THR A 87 0.85 5.53 6.78
N VAL A 88 1.60 5.49 5.68
CA VAL A 88 1.38 4.57 4.56
C VAL A 88 2.70 3.84 4.34
N ALA A 89 2.71 2.55 4.62
CA ALA A 89 3.85 1.70 4.33
C ALA A 89 3.62 0.98 2.99
N ILE A 90 4.62 0.99 2.12
CA ILE A 90 4.61 0.31 0.84
C ILE A 90 5.77 -0.68 0.79
N ILE A 91 5.46 -1.97 0.75
CA ILE A 91 6.44 -3.04 0.61
C ILE A 91 6.47 -3.49 -0.84
N LEU A 92 7.64 -3.39 -1.47
CA LEU A 92 7.93 -3.98 -2.75
C LEU A 92 8.74 -5.25 -2.54
N THR A 93 8.14 -6.39 -2.84
CA THR A 93 8.85 -7.67 -2.91
C THR A 93 9.10 -8.05 -4.36
N ASP A 94 9.79 -9.17 -4.61
CA ASP A 94 9.93 -9.73 -5.96
C ASP A 94 8.56 -10.09 -6.58
N THR A 95 7.57 -10.43 -5.77
CA THR A 95 6.28 -10.97 -6.22
C THR A 95 5.11 -9.98 -6.08
N TYR A 96 5.10 -9.16 -5.03
CA TYR A 96 3.94 -8.35 -4.67
C TYR A 96 4.30 -6.87 -4.51
N ILE A 97 3.29 -6.03 -4.63
CA ILE A 97 3.28 -4.69 -4.05
C ILE A 97 2.23 -4.69 -2.95
N ILE A 98 2.64 -4.32 -1.74
CA ILE A 98 1.81 -4.40 -0.54
C ILE A 98 1.73 -3.00 0.03
N VAL A 99 0.51 -2.51 0.27
CA VAL A 99 0.26 -1.20 0.88
C VAL A 99 -0.46 -1.44 2.20
N ILE A 100 0.12 -0.92 3.28
CA ILE A 100 -0.37 -1.09 4.64
C ILE A 100 -0.62 0.29 5.24
N CYS A 101 -1.84 0.48 5.75
CA CYS A 101 -2.25 1.67 6.48
C CYS A 101 -2.79 1.23 7.86
N PRO A 102 -2.24 1.74 8.98
CA PRO A 102 -2.72 1.42 10.34
C PRO A 102 -4.09 2.04 10.66
N GLN A 103 -4.63 2.87 9.76
CA GLN A 103 -5.96 3.46 9.83
C GLN A 103 -6.68 3.30 8.49
N LYS A 104 -8.00 3.52 8.49
CA LYS A 104 -8.78 3.52 7.26
C LYS A 104 -8.25 4.59 6.30
N SER A 105 -7.87 4.16 5.10
CA SER A 105 -7.39 5.01 4.03
C SER A 105 -8.09 4.68 2.72
N LYS A 106 -8.38 5.71 1.91
CA LYS A 106 -9.02 5.60 0.59
C LYS A 106 -8.04 5.74 -0.56
N ILE A 107 -6.74 5.88 -0.28
CA ILE A 107 -5.75 6.20 -1.31
C ILE A 107 -5.70 5.15 -2.41
N ILE A 108 -5.78 3.86 -2.04
CA ILE A 108 -5.76 2.76 -2.99
C ILE A 108 -7.13 2.57 -3.67
N GLU A 109 -8.23 2.83 -2.96
CA GLU A 109 -9.60 2.75 -3.51
C GLU A 109 -9.75 3.68 -4.71
N GLY A 110 -9.32 4.95 -4.60
CA GLY A 110 -9.38 5.91 -5.70
C GLY A 110 -8.51 5.50 -6.91
N ILE A 111 -7.39 4.81 -6.68
CA ILE A 111 -6.53 4.30 -7.77
C ILE A 111 -7.21 3.14 -8.50
N ILE A 112 -7.86 2.24 -7.75
CA ILE A 112 -8.56 1.06 -8.26
C ILE A 112 -9.77 1.45 -9.10
N GLU A 113 -10.53 2.46 -8.65
CA GLU A 113 -11.74 2.95 -9.33
C GLU A 113 -11.41 3.78 -10.59
N THR A 114 -10.21 4.35 -10.67
CA THR A 114 -9.80 5.17 -11.81
C THR A 114 -9.40 4.29 -13.01
N LYS A 115 -10.11 4.46 -14.14
CA LYS A 115 -9.70 3.86 -15.43
C LYS A 115 -8.33 4.43 -15.83
N SER A 116 -7.32 3.58 -15.82
CA SER A 116 -5.92 3.98 -16.03
C SER A 116 -5.15 2.93 -16.82
N LYS A 117 -4.00 3.31 -17.39
CA LYS A 117 -3.05 2.37 -18.03
C LYS A 117 -2.09 1.74 -17.01
N LEU A 118 -2.49 1.67 -15.74
CA LEU A 118 -1.73 0.99 -14.69
C LEU A 118 -1.97 -0.50 -14.75
N ALA A 119 -0.96 -1.27 -14.36
CA ALA A 119 -1.02 -2.71 -14.16
C ALA A 119 -0.31 -3.04 -12.85
N THR A 120 -0.83 -3.98 -12.07
CA THR A 120 -0.21 -4.40 -10.81
C THR A 120 1.14 -5.09 -11.05
N THR A 121 1.32 -5.70 -12.22
CA THR A 121 2.60 -6.29 -12.65
C THR A 121 3.69 -5.25 -12.96
N GLN A 122 3.32 -3.99 -13.20
CA GLN A 122 4.26 -2.88 -13.40
C GLN A 122 4.55 -2.16 -12.08
N LYS A 123 5.13 -2.89 -11.10
CA LYS A 123 5.30 -2.47 -9.70
C LYS A 123 5.91 -1.06 -9.54
N SER A 124 6.99 -0.73 -10.25
CA SER A 124 7.62 0.60 -10.16
C SER A 124 6.70 1.72 -10.63
N LYS A 125 5.97 1.51 -11.73
CA LYS A 125 5.00 2.49 -12.25
C LYS A 125 3.83 2.67 -11.28
N LEU A 126 3.35 1.58 -10.69
CA LEU A 126 2.28 1.63 -9.71
C LEU A 126 2.73 2.33 -8.42
N LEU A 127 3.93 2.03 -7.90
CA LEU A 127 4.52 2.75 -6.76
C LEU A 127 4.60 4.26 -7.03
N LEU A 128 5.18 4.67 -8.15
CA LEU A 128 5.30 6.08 -8.51
C LEU A 128 3.93 6.76 -8.61
N TYR A 129 2.92 6.05 -9.10
CA TYR A 129 1.55 6.56 -9.16
C TYR A 129 0.91 6.68 -7.77
N ILE A 130 1.15 5.73 -6.87
CA ILE A 130 0.70 5.82 -5.47
C ILE A 130 1.33 7.05 -4.81
N LEU A 131 2.65 7.25 -4.97
CA LEU A 131 3.35 8.41 -4.42
C LEU A 131 2.82 9.73 -4.99
N LEU A 132 2.56 9.77 -6.30
CA LEU A 132 1.91 10.93 -6.92
C LEU A 132 0.53 11.21 -6.31
N LYS A 133 -0.26 10.16 -6.02
CA LYS A 133 -1.57 10.31 -5.39
C LYS A 133 -1.47 10.78 -3.94
N ILE A 134 -0.48 10.32 -3.19
CA ILE A 134 -0.17 10.85 -1.85
C ILE A 134 0.11 12.35 -1.96
N THR A 135 1.00 12.77 -2.87
CA THR A 135 1.34 14.19 -3.04
C THR A 135 0.13 15.03 -3.45
N GLN A 136 -0.70 14.53 -4.36
CA GLN A 136 -1.93 15.22 -4.77
C GLN A 136 -2.91 15.39 -3.62
N ASP A 137 -3.02 14.43 -2.72
CA ASP A 137 -3.93 14.50 -1.56
C ASP A 137 -3.56 15.68 -0.62
N PHE A 138 -2.28 16.02 -0.53
CA PHE A 138 -1.81 17.20 0.21
C PHE A 138 -2.05 18.53 -0.51
N THR A 139 -2.07 18.55 -1.84
CA THR A 139 -2.13 19.79 -2.62
C THR A 139 -3.53 20.15 -3.12
N THR A 140 -4.42 19.17 -3.26
CA THR A 140 -5.74 19.35 -3.92
C THR A 140 -6.85 19.75 -2.93
N LYS A 141 -6.54 19.92 -1.63
CA LYS A 141 -7.47 20.44 -0.60
C LYS A 141 -7.35 21.97 -0.39
N ILE A 142 -6.86 22.70 -1.40
CA ILE A 142 -6.87 24.19 -1.46
C ILE A 142 -7.81 24.63 -2.58
#